data_AF-A0A3D3B4I8-F1
#
_entry.id   AF-A0A3D3B4I8-F1
#
_cell.length_a   1.000
_cell.length_b   1.000
_cell.length_c   1.000
_cell.angle_alpha   90.00
_cell.angle_beta   90.00
_cell.angle_gamma   90.00
#
_symmetry.space_group_name_H-M   'P 1'
#
loop_
_entity.id
_entity.type
_entity.pdbx_description
1 polymer ?
#
loop_
_entity_poly.entity_id
_entity_poly.type
_entity_poly.pdbx_seq_one_letter_code
_entity_poly.pdbx_strand_id
1 'polypeptide(L)'
;DFHAEATSEKEAMGHFVDGRASGVIGTHTHVPTADEQILRSGTAYISDAGMCGDFDSVLGMDKEEPLSRFLTKIPTGRFAPALGEATLCGVGIDVDDATGLARAIAPLRLGGRLSQTEPKFWLPEAETS
;
A
#
# COMPACT_ATOMS: atom_id res chain seq x y z
N ASP A 1 -5.56 -4.64 8.23
CA ASP A 1 -5.04 -3.27 8.17
C ASP A 1 -4.31 -2.98 9.46
N PHE A 2 -3.05 -2.54 9.37
CA PHE A 2 -2.24 -2.11 10.51
C PHE A 2 -1.67 -0.72 10.21
N HIS A 3 -2.30 0.30 10.77
CA HIS A 3 -1.96 1.71 10.55
C HIS A 3 -0.83 2.14 11.49
N ALA A 4 0.39 2.20 10.96
CA ALA A 4 1.59 2.49 11.74
C ALA A 4 2.66 3.19 10.87
N GLU A 5 3.60 3.89 11.50
CA GLU A 5 4.69 4.57 10.78
C GLU A 5 5.92 3.67 10.62
N ALA A 6 6.37 3.04 11.72
CA ALA A 6 7.61 2.29 11.72
C ALA A 6 7.47 0.95 11.00
N THR A 7 8.29 0.71 9.98
CA THR A 7 8.32 -0.56 9.25
C THR A 7 8.61 -1.75 10.17
N SER A 8 9.48 -1.57 11.17
CA SER A 8 9.78 -2.61 12.16
C SER A 8 8.57 -3.03 13.00
N GLU A 9 7.66 -2.10 13.33
CA GLU A 9 6.43 -2.41 14.05
C GLU A 9 5.47 -3.22 13.15
N LYS A 10 5.41 -2.87 11.86
CA LYS A 10 4.60 -3.58 10.87
C LYS A 10 5.12 -5.00 10.62
N GLU A 11 6.41 -5.17 10.43
CA GLU A 11 7.06 -6.48 10.27
C GLU A 11 6.85 -7.35 11.52
N ALA A 12 7.05 -6.77 12.72
CA ALA A 12 6.81 -7.47 13.97
C ALA A 12 5.36 -7.91 14.13
N MET A 13 4.39 -7.07 13.74
CA MET A 13 2.98 -7.44 13.71
C MET A 13 2.72 -8.60 12.74
N GLY A 14 3.27 -8.54 11.53
CA GLY A 14 3.19 -9.61 10.54
C GLY A 14 3.67 -10.95 11.10
N HIS A 15 4.88 -10.97 11.68
CA HIS A 15 5.43 -12.18 12.32
C HIS A 15 4.65 -12.63 13.55
N PHE A 16 4.12 -11.69 14.33
CA PHE A 16 3.33 -12.02 15.51
C PHE A 16 2.10 -12.82 15.10
N VAL A 17 1.33 -12.38 14.09
CA VAL A 17 0.06 -13.02 13.71
C VAL A 17 0.16 -14.02 12.56
N ASP A 18 1.37 -14.37 12.11
CA ASP A 18 1.57 -15.35 11.04
C ASP A 18 0.86 -16.68 11.34
N GLY A 19 0.07 -17.17 10.39
CA GLY A 19 -0.77 -18.37 10.51
C GLY A 19 -2.06 -18.18 11.32
N ARG A 20 -2.34 -16.96 11.80
CA ARG A 20 -3.55 -16.62 12.57
C ARG A 20 -4.44 -15.58 11.88
N ALA A 21 -3.90 -14.88 10.88
CA ALA A 21 -4.62 -13.92 10.05
C ALA A 21 -4.42 -14.25 8.57
N SER A 22 -5.43 -13.96 7.74
CA SER A 22 -5.31 -14.11 6.27
C SER A 22 -4.26 -13.15 5.70
N GLY A 23 -4.17 -11.94 6.26
CA GLY A 23 -3.14 -10.97 5.88
C GLY A 23 -2.98 -9.81 6.86
N VAL A 24 -1.77 -9.23 6.86
CA VAL A 24 -1.40 -8.00 7.57
C VAL A 24 -0.94 -6.99 6.54
N ILE A 25 -1.80 -6.02 6.26
CA ILE A 25 -1.57 -4.97 5.27
C ILE A 25 -1.30 -3.68 6.02
N GLY A 26 -0.09 -3.15 5.90
CA GLY A 26 0.25 -1.86 6.48
C GLY A 26 -0.38 -0.70 5.72
N THR A 27 -0.63 0.38 6.44
CA THR A 27 -1.06 1.70 5.91
C THR A 27 -0.35 2.81 6.69
N HIS A 28 -0.63 4.09 6.36
CA HIS A 28 -0.16 5.35 6.97
C HIS A 28 0.90 6.11 6.17
N THR A 29 1.91 5.44 5.59
CA THR A 29 3.06 6.17 5.04
C THR A 29 2.79 6.76 3.65
N HIS A 30 1.64 6.42 3.05
CA HIS A 30 1.15 6.88 1.75
C HIS A 30 2.00 6.44 0.54
N VAL A 31 3.06 5.66 0.75
CA VAL A 31 3.93 5.14 -0.32
C VAL A 31 3.83 3.63 -0.38
N PRO A 32 3.36 3.04 -1.49
CA PRO A 32 3.27 1.58 -1.60
C PRO A 32 4.65 0.95 -1.56
N THR A 33 4.81 -0.11 -0.78
CA THR A 33 6.06 -0.88 -0.72
C THR A 33 6.04 -2.02 -1.75
N ALA A 34 7.20 -2.65 -1.96
CA ALA A 34 7.41 -3.76 -2.90
C ALA A 34 7.89 -5.03 -2.16
N ASP A 35 7.47 -5.17 -0.91
CA ASP A 35 7.83 -6.26 0.00
C ASP A 35 6.69 -7.25 0.22
N GLU A 36 5.72 -7.28 -0.71
CA GLU A 36 4.60 -8.20 -0.63
C GLU A 36 5.08 -9.65 -0.62
N GLN A 37 4.56 -10.44 0.32
CA GLN A 37 4.94 -11.84 0.46
C GLN A 37 3.89 -12.62 1.25
N ILE A 38 3.95 -13.94 1.14
CA ILE A 38 3.25 -14.84 2.05
C ILE A 38 4.27 -15.29 3.08
N LEU A 39 3.99 -15.00 4.35
CA LEU A 39 4.81 -15.40 5.48
C LEU A 39 4.79 -16.92 5.67
N ARG A 40 5.72 -17.43 6.47
CA ARG A 40 6.01 -18.87 6.58
C ARG A 40 4.79 -19.74 6.90
N SER A 41 3.84 -19.20 7.67
CA SER A 41 2.64 -19.91 8.13
C SER A 41 1.39 -19.50 7.35
N GLY A 42 1.52 -18.81 6.23
CA GLY A 42 0.44 -18.55 5.27
C GLY A 42 -0.24 -17.18 5.39
N THR A 43 0.23 -16.27 6.25
CA THR A 43 -0.31 -14.90 6.31
C THR A 43 0.27 -14.05 5.19
N ALA A 44 -0.57 -13.39 4.38
CA ALA A 44 -0.11 -12.38 3.43
C ALA A 44 0.41 -11.12 4.15
N TYR A 45 1.46 -10.50 3.65
CA TYR A 45 2.09 -9.33 4.28
C TYR A 45 2.57 -8.32 3.24
N ILE A 46 2.43 -7.04 3.56
CA ILE A 46 3.10 -5.91 2.88
C ILE A 46 3.19 -4.73 3.85
N SER A 47 4.31 -4.01 3.86
CA SER A 47 4.56 -2.92 4.80
C SER A 47 3.68 -1.68 4.56
N ASP A 48 3.33 -1.33 3.33
CA ASP A 48 2.33 -0.29 3.10
C ASP A 48 1.61 -0.50 1.76
N ALA A 49 0.28 -0.46 1.79
CA ALA A 49 -0.55 -0.50 0.58
C ALA A 49 -0.45 0.78 -0.26
N GLY A 50 0.07 1.87 0.31
CA GLY A 50 0.14 3.19 -0.31
C GLY A 50 -1.16 3.97 -0.20
N MET A 51 -1.18 5.14 -0.84
CA MET A 51 -2.32 6.06 -0.87
C MET A 51 -3.13 5.92 -2.16
N CYS A 52 -4.45 6.16 -2.08
CA CYS A 52 -5.28 6.50 -3.23
C CYS A 52 -5.35 8.02 -3.37
N GLY A 53 -4.59 8.60 -4.30
CA GLY A 53 -4.48 10.06 -4.41
C GLY A 53 -3.46 10.51 -5.45
N ASP A 54 -3.32 11.83 -5.58
CA ASP A 54 -2.35 12.43 -6.49
C ASP A 54 -0.92 12.18 -5.98
N PHE A 55 -0.08 11.50 -6.77
CA PHE A 55 1.33 11.24 -6.45
C PHE A 55 2.27 12.31 -6.99
N ASP A 56 1.78 13.28 -7.76
CA ASP A 56 2.48 14.54 -8.00
C ASP A 56 2.21 15.51 -6.84
N SER A 57 2.55 15.08 -5.62
CA SER A 57 2.25 15.76 -4.36
C SER A 57 3.26 15.36 -3.28
N VAL A 58 3.13 15.92 -2.06
CA VAL A 58 3.84 15.41 -0.87
C VAL A 58 2.83 14.69 0.01
N LEU A 59 2.81 13.36 -0.10
CA LEU A 59 1.89 12.47 0.64
C LEU A 59 0.40 12.88 0.50
N GLY A 60 0.00 13.37 -0.68
CA GLY A 60 -1.37 13.80 -0.98
C GLY A 60 -1.62 15.31 -0.77
N MET A 61 -0.64 16.04 -0.25
CA MET A 61 -0.73 17.49 -0.05
C MET A 61 -0.07 18.25 -1.19
N ASP A 62 -0.61 19.42 -1.53
CA ASP A 62 0.04 20.38 -2.40
C ASP A 62 1.50 20.60 -1.95
N LYS A 63 2.43 20.60 -2.91
CA LYS A 63 3.86 20.53 -2.64
C LYS A 63 4.41 21.79 -1.98
N GLU A 64 3.77 22.95 -2.20
CA GLU A 64 4.34 24.24 -1.81
C GLU A 64 4.50 24.38 -0.30
N GLU A 65 3.44 24.09 0.47
CA GLU A 65 3.48 24.27 1.92
C GLU A 65 4.42 23.28 2.65
N PRO A 66 4.39 21.96 2.38
CA PRO A 66 5.37 21.02 2.93
C PRO A 66 6.82 21.41 2.61
N LEU A 67 7.12 21.77 1.34
CA LEU A 67 8.47 22.16 0.93
C LEU A 67 8.92 23.45 1.64
N SER A 68 8.07 24.48 1.69
CA SER A 68 8.35 25.73 2.40
C SER A 68 8.67 25.47 3.87
N ARG A 69 7.88 24.63 4.55
CA ARG A 69 8.11 24.27 5.96
C ARG A 69 9.43 23.56 6.18
N PHE A 70 9.82 22.61 5.33
CA PHE A 70 11.11 21.93 5.49
C PHE A 70 12.29 22.86 5.27
N LEU A 71 12.21 23.79 4.33
CA LEU A 71 13.28 24.74 4.02
C LEU A 71 13.42 25.85 5.06
N THR A 72 12.30 26.43 5.49
CA THR A 72 12.30 27.64 6.33
C THR A 72 12.13 27.32 7.81
N LYS A 73 11.57 26.14 8.14
CA LYS A 73 11.09 25.77 9.48
C LYS A 73 10.00 26.70 10.01
N ILE A 74 9.34 27.46 9.13
CA ILE A 74 8.28 28.40 9.45
C ILE A 74 7.00 27.92 8.75
N PRO A 75 5.87 27.77 9.46
CA PRO A 75 4.57 27.55 8.83
C PRO A 75 4.15 28.82 8.09
N THR A 76 3.92 28.72 6.78
CA THR A 76 3.57 29.86 5.93
C THR A 76 2.13 29.81 5.44
N GLY A 77 1.53 28.62 5.43
CA GLY A 77 0.17 28.37 4.98
C GLY A 77 -0.44 27.14 5.66
N ARG A 78 -1.66 26.79 5.22
CA ARG A 78 -2.33 25.55 5.60
C ARG A 78 -2.01 24.47 4.58
N PHE A 79 -1.94 23.23 5.03
CA PHE A 79 -1.94 22.11 4.09
C PHE A 79 -3.26 22.10 3.31
N ALA A 80 -3.14 21.97 2.00
CA ALA A 80 -4.24 21.77 1.08
C ALA A 80 -4.00 20.44 0.34
N PRO A 81 -5.06 19.67 0.02
CA PRO A 81 -4.92 18.47 -0.79
C PRO A 81 -4.47 18.84 -2.20
N ALA A 82 -3.63 18.01 -2.79
CA ALA A 82 -3.34 18.08 -4.22
C ALA A 82 -4.58 17.65 -5.02
N LEU A 83 -4.81 18.28 -6.17
CA LEU A 83 -6.02 18.09 -7.00
C LEU A 83 -5.70 17.51 -8.39
N GLY A 84 -4.49 17.01 -8.61
CA GLY A 84 -4.10 16.35 -9.84
C GLY A 84 -4.65 14.93 -9.97
N GLU A 85 -4.15 14.20 -10.97
CA GLU A 85 -4.62 12.86 -11.29
C GLU A 85 -4.22 11.84 -10.21
N ALA A 86 -5.20 11.11 -9.70
CA ALA A 86 -4.96 10.12 -8.65
C ALA A 86 -4.41 8.80 -9.21
N THR A 87 -3.48 8.20 -8.48
CA THR A 87 -3.19 6.76 -8.57
C THR A 87 -3.97 6.07 -7.46
N LEU A 88 -4.76 5.04 -7.81
CA LEU A 88 -5.34 4.13 -6.84
C LEU A 88 -4.27 3.11 -6.44
N CYS A 89 -3.98 2.96 -5.15
CA CYS A 89 -3.11 1.92 -4.62
C CYS A 89 -3.89 0.94 -3.75
N GLY A 90 -3.51 -0.33 -3.79
CA GLY A 90 -4.12 -1.37 -2.99
C GLY A 90 -3.36 -2.67 -3.08
N VAL A 91 -3.97 -3.74 -2.56
CA VAL A 91 -3.38 -5.07 -2.52
C VAL A 91 -4.49 -6.08 -2.82
N GLY A 92 -4.21 -7.00 -3.74
CA GLY A 92 -5.02 -8.19 -3.92
C GLY A 92 -4.48 -9.34 -3.09
N ILE A 93 -5.39 -10.13 -2.52
CA ILE A 93 -5.06 -11.35 -1.78
C ILE A 93 -6.03 -12.44 -2.25
N ASP A 94 -5.48 -13.58 -2.66
CA ASP A 94 -6.25 -14.82 -2.82
C ASP A 94 -6.19 -15.60 -1.50
N VAL A 95 -7.35 -15.93 -0.94
CA VAL A 95 -7.48 -16.58 0.37
C VAL A 95 -8.09 -17.96 0.18
N ASP A 96 -7.48 -18.95 0.80
CA ASP A 96 -8.00 -20.31 0.84
C ASP A 96 -9.21 -20.40 1.77
N ASP A 97 -10.39 -20.69 1.22
CA ASP A 97 -11.65 -20.80 2.00
C ASP A 97 -11.61 -21.87 3.10
N ALA A 98 -10.81 -22.94 2.95
CA ALA A 98 -10.74 -24.02 3.92
C ALA A 98 -9.81 -23.69 5.10
N THR A 99 -8.74 -22.93 4.86
CA THR A 99 -7.75 -22.61 5.91
C THR A 99 -7.84 -21.18 6.43
N GLY A 100 -8.46 -20.27 5.67
CA GLY A 100 -8.45 -18.84 5.93
C GLY A 100 -7.11 -18.16 5.69
N LEU A 101 -6.12 -18.84 5.09
CA LEU A 101 -4.77 -18.34 4.84
C LEU A 101 -4.56 -17.96 3.38
N ALA A 102 -3.59 -17.10 3.11
CA ALA A 102 -3.33 -16.57 1.77
C ALA A 102 -2.64 -17.60 0.86
N ARG A 103 -3.08 -17.66 -0.40
CA ARG A 103 -2.48 -18.42 -1.50
C ARG A 103 -1.65 -17.54 -2.43
N ALA A 104 -2.05 -16.29 -2.58
CA ALA A 104 -1.35 -15.29 -3.38
C ALA A 104 -1.55 -13.89 -2.80
N ILE A 105 -0.55 -13.03 -3.01
CA ILE A 105 -0.62 -11.59 -2.77
C ILE A 105 0.01 -10.87 -3.95
N ALA A 106 -0.56 -9.74 -4.35
CA ALA A 106 0.04 -8.85 -5.34
C ALA A 106 -0.41 -7.40 -5.10
N PRO A 107 0.43 -6.41 -5.39
CA PRO A 107 0.03 -5.01 -5.35
C PRO A 107 -0.98 -4.68 -6.45
N LEU A 108 -1.77 -3.64 -6.22
CA LEU A 108 -2.65 -2.99 -7.20
C LEU A 108 -2.24 -1.52 -7.31
N ARG A 109 -1.95 -1.05 -8.52
CA ARG A 109 -1.77 0.37 -8.83
C ARG A 109 -2.41 0.70 -10.17
N LEU A 110 -3.37 1.62 -10.18
CA LEU A 110 -4.14 1.99 -11.37
C LEU A 110 -4.21 3.51 -11.53
N GLY A 111 -4.04 3.98 -12.77
CA GLY A 111 -4.17 5.39 -13.15
C GLY A 111 -3.05 6.30 -12.63
N GLY A 112 -3.13 7.59 -12.96
CA GLY A 112 -2.22 8.60 -12.43
C GLY A 112 -0.76 8.38 -12.80
N ARG A 113 0.12 8.47 -11.78
CA ARG A 113 1.57 8.65 -11.96
C ARG A 113 2.39 7.38 -11.77
N LEU A 114 1.99 6.48 -10.87
CA LEU A 114 2.83 5.31 -10.55
C LEU A 114 2.75 4.25 -11.65
N SER A 115 3.80 3.41 -11.72
CA SER A 115 3.80 2.26 -12.62
C SER A 115 2.64 1.31 -12.30
N GLN A 116 1.82 1.04 -13.30
CA GLN A 116 0.61 0.25 -13.15
C GLN A 116 0.94 -1.22 -12.82
N THR A 117 0.12 -1.81 -11.97
CA THR A 117 0.21 -3.22 -11.60
C THR A 117 -1.15 -3.74 -11.18
N GLU A 118 -1.46 -4.97 -11.55
CA GLU A 118 -2.72 -5.63 -11.21
C GLU A 118 -2.45 -7.06 -10.72
N PRO A 119 -3.20 -7.53 -9.71
CA PRO A 119 -3.12 -8.92 -9.27
C PRO A 119 -3.53 -9.89 -10.39
N LYS A 120 -2.54 -10.62 -10.93
CA LYS A 120 -2.75 -11.52 -12.08
C LYS A 120 -3.76 -12.63 -11.80
N PHE A 121 -3.90 -13.06 -10.54
CA PHE A 121 -4.85 -14.08 -10.11
C PHE A 121 -6.31 -13.61 -10.07
N TRP A 122 -6.58 -12.32 -10.30
CA TRP A 122 -7.95 -11.80 -10.51
C TRP A 122 -8.38 -11.78 -11.96
N LEU A 123 -7.40 -11.77 -12.87
CA LEU A 123 -7.70 -11.83 -14.28
C LEU A 123 -8.14 -13.27 -14.59
N PRO A 124 -9.27 -13.49 -15.28
CA PRO A 124 -9.54 -14.79 -15.85
C PRO A 124 -8.32 -15.18 -16.68
N GLU A 125 -7.91 -16.45 -16.63
CA GLU A 125 -6.90 -16.96 -17.57
C GLU A 125 -7.34 -16.51 -18.95
N ALA A 126 -6.57 -15.58 -19.55
CA ALA A 126 -6.83 -15.19 -20.91
C ALA A 126 -6.87 -16.49 -21.69
N GLU A 127 -7.98 -16.78 -22.38
CA GLU A 127 -8.09 -17.93 -23.27
C GLU A 127 -6.88 -17.88 -24.21
N THR A 128 -5.84 -18.63 -23.85
CA THR A 128 -4.66 -18.83 -24.68
C THR A 128 -5.16 -19.58 -25.90
N SER A 129 -5.43 -18.82 -26.94
CA SER A 129 -5.65 -19.27 -28.32
C SER A 129 -4.37 -19.12 -29.11
#